data_AF-A0AAE0PQ66-F1
#
_entry.id   AF-A0AAE0PQ66-F1
#
_cell.length_a   1.000
_cell.length_b   1.000
_cell.length_c   1.000
_cell.angle_alpha   90.00
_cell.angle_beta   90.00
_cell.angle_gamma   90.00
#
_symmetry.space_group_name_H-M   'P 1'
#
loop_
_entity.id
_entity.type
_entity.pdbx_description
1 polymer ?
#
loop_
_entity_poly.entity_id
_entity_poly.type
_entity_poly.pdbx_seq_one_letter_code
_entity_poly.pdbx_strand_id
1 'polypeptide(L)'
;MSYRGRTLVINNLAASSLWHKLACVDPPPNLLANIQAQLVDFFWDGLHWIPQSVLHLPKEEGGQGLVQLSSRAAAFRLQFIQRLLTGPGDLVWRAAASGLLHTVKGLGLDRALFLMDTKMLDISGLPMFYCGLFKIWNVFKKQNKGCRSVHWLLEEPLVYGG
;
A
#
# COMPACT_ATOMS: atom_id res chain seq x y z
N MET A 1 17.87 -24.69 14.30
CA MET A 1 16.89 -23.78 14.96
C MET A 1 15.49 -24.25 14.61
N SER A 2 14.49 -24.06 15.50
CA SER A 2 13.10 -24.40 15.17
C SER A 2 12.50 -23.41 14.16
N TYR A 3 11.52 -23.84 13.37
CA TYR A 3 10.80 -22.97 12.42
C TYR A 3 10.19 -21.74 13.11
N ARG A 4 9.62 -21.94 14.31
CA ARG A 4 9.09 -20.85 15.13
C ARG A 4 10.15 -19.82 15.52
N GLY A 5 11.36 -20.28 15.84
CA GLY A 5 12.50 -19.40 16.12
C GLY A 5 12.93 -18.61 14.88
N ARG A 6 13.01 -19.27 13.72
CA ARG A 6 13.35 -18.62 12.44
C ARG A 6 12.34 -17.54 12.07
N THR A 7 11.03 -17.81 12.15
CA THR A 7 9.99 -16.80 11.88
C THR A 7 10.15 -15.59 12.81
N LEU A 8 10.39 -15.81 14.11
CA LEU A 8 10.53 -14.74 15.08
C LEU A 8 11.75 -13.86 14.75
N VAL A 9 12.89 -14.47 14.42
CA VAL A 9 14.10 -13.76 14.00
C VAL A 9 13.83 -12.92 12.75
N ILE A 10 13.20 -13.50 11.72
CA ILE A 10 12.89 -12.80 10.47
C ILE A 10 11.96 -11.61 10.73
N ASN A 11 10.85 -11.83 11.44
CA ASN A 11 9.85 -10.79 11.68
C ASN A 11 10.45 -9.62 12.49
N ASN A 12 11.29 -9.91 13.50
CA ASN A 12 11.96 -8.88 14.27
C ASN A 12 13.02 -8.12 13.46
N LEU A 13 13.79 -8.81 12.62
CA LEU A 13 14.78 -8.18 11.75
C LEU A 13 14.11 -7.26 10.72
N ALA A 14 13.04 -7.74 10.08
CA ALA A 14 12.23 -6.93 9.17
C ALA A 14 11.65 -5.71 9.90
N ALA A 15 11.20 -5.89 11.15
CA ALA A 15 10.65 -4.81 11.93
C ALA A 15 11.66 -3.73 12.32
N SER A 16 12.86 -4.12 12.73
CA SER A 16 13.90 -3.17 13.12
C SER A 16 14.51 -2.43 11.93
N SER A 17 14.63 -3.11 10.78
CA SER A 17 15.46 -2.62 9.67
C SER A 17 14.67 -2.09 8.47
N LEU A 18 13.48 -2.62 8.22
CA LEU A 18 12.73 -2.36 6.98
C LEU A 18 11.50 -1.48 7.18
N TRP A 19 10.74 -1.62 8.28
CA TRP A 19 9.45 -0.90 8.44
C TRP A 19 9.57 0.61 8.32
N HIS A 20 10.52 1.23 9.01
CA HIS A 20 10.74 2.67 8.91
C HIS A 20 11.10 3.09 7.47
N LYS A 21 11.99 2.35 6.82
CA LYS A 21 12.44 2.66 5.45
C LYS A 21 11.28 2.52 4.45
N LEU A 22 10.48 1.48 4.55
CA LEU A 22 9.33 1.25 3.68
C LEU A 22 8.19 2.25 3.91
N ALA A 23 8.04 2.75 5.13
CA ALA A 23 7.07 3.81 5.41
C ALA A 23 7.43 5.12 4.69
N CYS A 24 8.72 5.48 4.65
CA CYS A 24 9.19 6.76 4.12
C CYS A 24 9.59 6.73 2.64
N VAL A 25 10.10 5.61 2.14
CA VAL A 25 10.75 5.51 0.82
C VAL A 25 10.11 4.41 0.01
N ASP A 26 9.94 4.65 -1.30
CA ASP A 26 9.57 3.61 -2.24
C ASP A 26 10.78 2.71 -2.54
N PRO A 27 10.68 1.40 -2.28
CA PRO A 27 11.76 0.49 -2.61
C PRO A 27 11.90 0.37 -4.14
N PRO A 28 13.12 0.22 -4.66
CA PRO A 28 13.35 -0.14 -6.05
C PRO A 28 12.55 -1.39 -6.45
N PRO A 29 12.17 -1.52 -7.73
CA PRO A 29 11.53 -2.72 -8.22
C PRO A 29 12.40 -3.94 -7.93
N ASN A 30 11.77 -5.06 -7.59
CA ASN A 30 12.41 -6.34 -7.25
C ASN A 30 13.20 -6.40 -5.93
N LEU A 31 13.53 -5.27 -5.28
CA LEU A 31 14.28 -5.30 -4.02
C LEU A 31 13.53 -6.09 -2.93
N LEU A 32 12.24 -5.80 -2.74
CA LEU A 32 11.42 -6.51 -1.76
C LEU A 32 11.30 -8.00 -2.09
N ALA A 33 11.19 -8.36 -3.37
CA ALA A 33 11.10 -9.75 -3.81
C ALA A 33 12.41 -10.51 -3.53
N ASN A 34 13.56 -9.89 -3.80
CA ASN A 34 14.87 -10.48 -3.55
C ASN A 34 15.11 -10.68 -2.05
N ILE A 35 14.79 -9.68 -1.21
CA ILE A 35 14.89 -9.82 0.25
C ILE A 35 13.93 -10.91 0.72
N GLN A 36 12.68 -10.94 0.24
CA GLN A 36 11.71 -11.96 0.60
C GLN A 36 12.21 -13.37 0.24
N ALA A 37 12.82 -13.55 -0.93
CA ALA A 37 13.40 -14.82 -1.35
C ALA A 37 14.52 -15.27 -0.39
N GLN A 38 15.42 -14.37 -0.01
CA GLN A 38 16.48 -14.68 0.97
C GLN A 38 15.91 -15.04 2.36
N LEU A 39 14.86 -14.35 2.81
CA LEU A 39 14.20 -14.66 4.09
C LEU A 39 13.51 -16.04 4.05
N VAL A 40 12.90 -16.38 2.92
CA VAL A 40 12.24 -17.68 2.70
C VAL A 40 13.27 -18.79 2.59
N ASP A 41 14.39 -18.56 1.91
CA ASP A 41 15.51 -19.50 1.83
C ASP A 41 16.11 -19.76 3.21
N PHE A 42 16.36 -18.72 4.01
CA PHE A 42 16.79 -18.85 5.40
C PHE A 42 15.78 -19.61 6.27
N PHE A 43 14.47 -19.41 6.03
CA PHE A 43 13.44 -20.15 6.75
C PHE A 43 13.52 -21.65 6.46
N TRP A 44 13.65 -22.01 5.19
CA TRP A 44 13.60 -23.39 4.69
C TRP A 44 14.94 -24.13 4.71
N ASP A 45 16.06 -23.44 4.86
CA ASP A 45 17.40 -24.06 4.73
C ASP A 45 17.58 -24.75 3.36
N GLY A 46 17.02 -24.16 2.30
CA GLY A 46 17.00 -24.74 0.95
C GLY A 46 15.93 -25.82 0.67
N LEU A 47 15.05 -26.15 1.64
CA LEU A 47 14.01 -27.18 1.48
C LEU A 47 12.59 -26.58 1.36
N HIS A 48 12.06 -26.42 0.14
CA HIS A 48 10.73 -25.82 -0.07
C HIS A 48 9.59 -26.87 -0.06
N TRP A 49 9.05 -27.18 1.13
CA TRP A 49 8.02 -28.23 1.27
C TRP A 49 6.58 -27.75 1.12
N ILE A 50 6.32 -26.45 1.31
CA ILE A 50 4.98 -25.87 1.31
C ILE A 50 4.97 -24.60 0.45
N PRO A 51 3.86 -24.31 -0.28
CA PRO A 51 3.72 -23.04 -0.97
C PRO A 51 3.97 -21.83 -0.06
N GLN A 52 4.68 -20.83 -0.58
CA GLN A 52 5.04 -19.63 0.17
C GLN A 52 3.81 -18.86 0.71
N SER A 53 2.66 -18.93 0.02
CA SER A 53 1.41 -18.31 0.48
C SER A 53 0.98 -18.81 1.86
N VAL A 54 1.16 -20.10 2.16
CA VAL A 54 0.79 -20.71 3.44
C VAL A 54 1.73 -20.25 4.55
N LEU A 55 3.00 -19.98 4.23
CA LEU A 55 3.99 -19.51 5.19
C LEU A 55 3.62 -18.16 5.82
N HIS A 56 2.93 -17.32 5.03
CA HIS A 56 2.48 -16.00 5.44
C HIS A 56 1.20 -16.01 6.28
N LEU A 57 0.44 -17.12 6.27
CA LEU A 57 -0.81 -17.21 7.01
C LEU A 57 -0.58 -17.16 8.53
N PRO A 58 -1.55 -16.64 9.31
CA PRO A 58 -1.53 -16.74 10.76
C PRO A 58 -1.44 -18.20 11.22
N LYS A 59 -0.99 -18.40 12.47
CA LYS A 59 -0.82 -19.75 13.04
C LYS A 59 -2.16 -20.44 13.24
N GLU A 60 -3.17 -19.64 13.50
CA GLU A 60 -4.57 -19.99 13.67
C GLU A 60 -5.15 -20.59 12.38
N GLU A 61 -4.58 -20.24 11.24
CA GLU A 61 -4.95 -20.72 9.90
C GLU A 61 -3.98 -21.80 9.36
N GLY A 62 -3.13 -22.36 10.23
CA GLY A 62 -2.15 -23.40 9.86
C GLY A 62 -0.87 -22.87 9.20
N GLY A 63 -0.68 -21.56 9.16
CA GLY A 63 0.54 -20.92 8.67
C GLY A 63 1.64 -20.77 9.72
N GLN A 64 2.72 -20.09 9.33
CA GLN A 64 3.86 -19.80 10.21
C GLN A 64 3.90 -18.34 10.69
N GLY A 65 3.06 -17.47 10.13
CA GLY A 65 3.03 -16.04 10.44
C GLY A 65 4.26 -15.29 9.95
N LEU A 66 4.89 -15.75 8.85
CA LEU A 66 6.01 -15.03 8.26
C LEU A 66 5.52 -13.75 7.59
N VAL A 67 6.15 -12.62 7.88
CA VAL A 67 5.75 -11.36 7.25
C VAL A 67 5.97 -11.37 5.74
N GLN A 68 4.99 -10.87 4.99
CA GLN A 68 5.12 -10.60 3.56
C GLN A 68 5.47 -9.12 3.35
N LEU A 69 6.69 -8.86 2.86
CA LEU A 69 7.21 -7.50 2.76
C LEU A 69 6.37 -6.60 1.85
N SER A 70 5.95 -7.11 0.69
CA SER A 70 5.13 -6.37 -0.28
C SER A 70 3.77 -5.96 0.30
N SER A 71 3.10 -6.88 0.99
CA SER A 71 1.81 -6.62 1.65
C SER A 71 1.96 -5.60 2.77
N ARG A 72 3.06 -5.66 3.53
CA ARG A 72 3.35 -4.68 4.57
C ARG A 72 3.64 -3.28 4.00
N ALA A 73 4.39 -3.20 2.90
CA ALA A 73 4.64 -1.94 2.20
C ALA A 73 3.33 -1.33 1.66
N ALA A 74 2.46 -2.14 1.06
CA ALA A 74 1.13 -1.71 0.62
C ALA A 74 0.29 -1.19 1.80
N ALA A 75 0.31 -1.87 2.95
CA ALA A 75 -0.39 -1.42 4.15
C ALA A 75 0.09 -0.06 4.66
N PHE A 76 1.40 0.22 4.61
CA PHE A 76 1.92 1.55 4.97
C PHE A 76 1.43 2.63 4.00
N ARG A 77 1.38 2.34 2.70
CA ARG A 77 0.85 3.26 1.68
C ARG A 77 -0.64 3.53 1.94
N LEU A 78 -1.43 2.51 2.26
CA LEU A 78 -2.84 2.69 2.65
C LEU A 78 -2.99 3.54 3.91
N GLN A 79 -2.18 3.28 4.94
CA GLN A 79 -2.21 4.07 6.16
C GLN A 79 -1.87 5.54 5.90
N PHE A 80 -0.92 5.80 4.99
CA PHE A 80 -0.62 7.16 4.54
C PHE A 80 -1.84 7.80 3.86
N ILE A 81 -2.49 7.11 2.93
CA ILE A 81 -3.70 7.59 2.24
C ILE A 81 -4.82 7.85 3.24
N GLN A 82 -5.05 6.94 4.19
CA GLN A 82 -6.04 7.11 5.24
C GLN A 82 -5.77 8.39 6.05
N ARG A 83 -4.52 8.62 6.48
CA ARG A 83 -4.15 9.85 7.20
C ARG A 83 -4.26 11.10 6.34
N LEU A 84 -4.00 11.00 5.03
CA LEU A 84 -4.16 12.11 4.09
C LEU A 84 -5.64 12.49 3.91
N LEU A 85 -6.54 11.50 3.83
CA LEU A 85 -7.96 11.70 3.57
C LEU A 85 -8.77 12.03 4.83
N THR A 86 -8.56 11.26 5.91
CA THR A 86 -9.40 11.31 7.13
C THR A 86 -8.62 11.71 8.38
N GLY A 87 -7.33 12.04 8.25
CA GLY A 87 -6.52 12.45 9.40
C GLY A 87 -6.89 13.84 9.95
N PRO A 88 -6.39 14.18 11.14
CA PRO A 88 -6.58 15.50 11.72
C PRO A 88 -5.91 16.60 10.87
N GLY A 89 -6.44 17.82 10.95
CA GLY A 89 -6.03 18.95 10.11
C GLY A 89 -4.71 19.63 10.52
N ASP A 90 -4.17 19.27 11.69
CA ASP A 90 -2.91 19.76 12.27
C ASP A 90 -1.65 19.14 11.65
N LEU A 91 -1.81 18.15 10.76
CA LEU A 91 -0.72 17.47 10.09
C LEU A 91 -0.03 18.40 9.05
N VAL A 92 1.10 18.99 9.43
CA VAL A 92 1.89 19.91 8.58
C VAL A 92 2.24 19.31 7.21
N TRP A 93 2.59 18.03 7.16
CA TRP A 93 2.94 17.35 5.90
C TRP A 93 1.75 17.22 4.95
N ARG A 94 0.51 17.33 5.44
CA ARG A 94 -0.70 17.19 4.63
C ARG A 94 -0.85 18.36 3.65
N ALA A 95 -0.49 19.58 4.06
CA ALA A 95 -0.49 20.74 3.18
C ALA A 95 0.54 20.57 2.04
N ALA A 96 1.74 20.08 2.37
CA ALA A 96 2.76 19.77 1.38
C ALA A 96 2.31 18.66 0.42
N ALA A 97 1.70 17.58 0.92
CA ALA A 97 1.16 16.51 0.10
C ALA A 97 0.01 17.00 -0.81
N SER A 98 -0.94 17.79 -0.29
CA SER A 98 -2.00 18.41 -1.09
C SER A 98 -1.41 19.35 -2.15
N GLY A 99 -0.39 20.14 -1.83
CA GLY A 99 0.30 21.01 -2.79
C GLY A 99 0.98 20.23 -3.92
N LEU A 100 1.64 19.11 -3.61
CA LEU A 100 2.22 18.22 -4.62
C LEU A 100 1.13 17.60 -5.49
N LEU A 101 0.03 17.14 -4.91
CA LEU A 101 -1.10 16.56 -5.66
C LEU A 101 -1.81 17.59 -6.54
N HIS A 102 -1.90 18.85 -6.11
CA HIS A 102 -2.47 19.94 -6.89
C HIS A 102 -1.69 20.21 -8.19
N THR A 103 -0.43 19.80 -8.29
CA THR A 103 0.36 19.95 -9.52
C THR A 103 -0.03 18.97 -10.63
N VAL A 104 -0.88 17.97 -10.33
CA VAL A 104 -1.35 16.98 -11.32
C VAL A 104 -2.21 17.67 -12.39
N LYS A 105 -1.58 17.92 -13.55
CA LYS A 105 -2.16 18.50 -14.79
C LYS A 105 -2.98 19.79 -14.61
N GLY A 106 -2.75 20.55 -13.54
CA GLY A 106 -3.49 21.81 -13.28
C GLY A 106 -4.98 21.60 -13.01
N LEU A 107 -5.39 20.38 -12.65
CA LEU A 107 -6.78 20.08 -12.26
C LEU A 107 -7.20 20.83 -11.00
N GLY A 108 -6.24 21.30 -10.20
CA GLY A 108 -6.49 21.99 -8.93
C GLY A 108 -7.09 21.08 -7.85
N LEU A 109 -7.12 19.77 -8.11
CA LEU A 109 -7.67 18.78 -7.21
C LEU A 109 -6.57 18.20 -6.32
N ASP A 110 -6.87 18.01 -5.04
CA ASP A 110 -5.95 17.39 -4.07
C ASP A 110 -6.41 15.98 -3.69
N ARG A 111 -7.38 15.86 -2.78
CA ARG A 111 -7.90 14.59 -2.27
C ARG A 111 -8.96 14.00 -3.21
N ALA A 112 -9.65 14.86 -3.95
CA ALA A 112 -10.64 14.45 -4.94
C ALA A 112 -10.03 13.56 -6.05
N LEU A 113 -8.70 13.63 -6.28
CA LEU A 113 -8.00 12.74 -7.20
C LEU A 113 -8.17 11.26 -6.86
N PHE A 114 -8.30 10.90 -5.57
CA PHE A 114 -8.53 9.52 -5.16
C PHE A 114 -9.95 9.02 -5.48
N LEU A 115 -10.90 9.91 -5.78
CA LEU A 115 -12.25 9.54 -6.20
C LEU A 115 -12.32 9.30 -7.73
N MET A 116 -11.43 9.94 -8.50
CA MET A 116 -11.37 9.81 -9.96
C MET A 116 -10.91 8.42 -10.42
N ASP A 117 -11.17 8.09 -11.67
CA ASP A 117 -10.57 6.92 -12.30
C ASP A 117 -9.07 7.16 -12.49
N THR A 118 -8.26 6.39 -11.75
CA THR A 118 -6.80 6.44 -11.82
C THR A 118 -6.23 6.12 -13.20
N LYS A 119 -7.00 5.46 -14.08
CA LYS A 119 -6.60 5.21 -15.48
C LYS A 119 -6.62 6.47 -16.35
N MET A 120 -7.45 7.46 -15.99
CA MET A 120 -7.59 8.72 -16.71
C MET A 120 -6.62 9.79 -16.18
N LEU A 121 -5.97 9.53 -15.04
CA LEU A 121 -5.01 10.44 -14.44
C LEU A 121 -3.61 10.20 -15.02
N ASP A 122 -2.98 11.28 -15.49
CA ASP A 122 -1.57 11.26 -15.88
C ASP A 122 -0.71 11.58 -14.65
N ILE A 123 -0.13 10.53 -14.09
CA ILE A 123 0.62 10.54 -12.82
C ILE A 123 2.14 10.65 -13.09
N SER A 124 2.56 10.78 -14.37
CA SER A 124 3.97 10.73 -14.78
C SER A 124 4.85 11.84 -14.18
N GLY A 125 4.27 12.99 -13.82
CA GLY A 125 4.97 14.12 -13.22
C GLY A 125 5.12 14.08 -11.70
N LEU A 126 4.51 13.10 -11.03
CA LEU A 126 4.56 12.98 -9.57
C LEU A 126 5.80 12.20 -9.11
N PRO A 127 6.30 12.47 -7.89
CA PRO A 127 7.32 11.63 -7.29
C PRO A 127 6.82 10.17 -7.18
N MET A 128 7.73 9.21 -7.40
CA MET A 128 7.41 7.77 -7.43
C MET A 128 6.55 7.31 -6.24
N PHE A 129 6.82 7.85 -5.05
CA PHE A 129 6.04 7.63 -3.83
C PHE A 129 4.53 7.85 -4.04
N TYR A 130 4.14 8.99 -4.60
CA TYR A 130 2.75 9.35 -4.84
C TYR A 130 2.15 8.51 -5.97
N CYS A 131 2.94 8.17 -6.99
CA CYS A 131 2.53 7.21 -8.01
C CYS A 131 2.20 5.84 -7.39
N GLY A 132 2.99 5.41 -6.41
CA GLY A 132 2.74 4.21 -5.62
C GLY A 132 1.42 4.26 -4.85
N LEU A 133 1.04 5.41 -4.29
CA LEU A 133 -0.23 5.58 -3.58
C LEU A 133 -1.43 5.29 -4.49
N PHE A 134 -1.46 5.84 -5.70
CA PHE A 134 -2.56 5.61 -6.64
C PHE A 134 -2.63 4.16 -7.13
N LYS A 135 -1.47 3.51 -7.35
CA LYS A 135 -1.42 2.07 -7.68
C LYS A 135 -2.04 1.22 -6.59
N ILE A 136 -1.66 1.46 -5.33
CA ILE A 136 -2.23 0.73 -4.18
C ILE A 136 -3.70 1.07 -4.00
N TRP A 137 -4.10 2.34 -4.10
CA TRP A 137 -5.49 2.75 -4.00
C TRP A 137 -6.39 2.05 -5.03
N ASN A 138 -5.93 1.89 -6.27
CA ASN A 138 -6.70 1.20 -7.31
C ASN A 138 -6.94 -0.29 -7.02
N VAL A 139 -6.07 -0.95 -6.26
CA VAL A 139 -6.29 -2.33 -5.79
C VAL A 139 -7.46 -2.40 -4.80
N PHE A 140 -7.66 -1.34 -4.00
CA PHE A 140 -8.70 -1.27 -2.97
C PHE A 140 -9.95 -0.51 -3.41
N LYS A 141 -9.93 0.15 -4.58
CA LYS A 141 -11.08 0.88 -5.10
C LYS A 141 -12.20 -0.11 -5.41
N LYS A 142 -13.17 -0.17 -4.50
CA LYS A 142 -14.41 -0.90 -4.72
C LYS A 142 -15.11 -0.26 -5.92
N GLN A 143 -15.26 -1.00 -7.02
CA GLN A 143 -16.16 -0.59 -8.07
C GLN A 143 -17.55 -0.49 -7.46
N ASN A 144 -18.09 0.73 -7.37
CA ASN A 144 -19.46 0.93 -6.93
C ASN A 144 -20.33 0.24 -7.98
N LYS A 145 -20.93 -0.90 -7.62
CA LYS A 145 -21.91 -1.57 -8.48
C LYS A 145 -23.14 -0.67 -8.53
N GLY A 146 -23.15 0.26 -9.49
CA GLY A 146 -24.23 1.16 -9.89
C GLY A 146 -25.19 1.56 -8.78
N CYS A 147 -25.13 2.80 -8.32
CA CYS A 147 -26.15 3.37 -7.44
C CYS A 147 -27.53 3.20 -8.09
N ARG A 148 -28.39 2.35 -7.51
CA ARG A 148 -29.76 2.09 -8.02
C ARG A 148 -30.74 3.22 -7.74
N SER A 149 -30.30 4.29 -7.09
CA SER A 149 -31.15 5.42 -6.69
C SER A 149 -30.49 6.74 -7.03
N VAL A 150 -31.26 7.61 -7.68
CA VAL A 150 -30.89 8.96 -8.12
C VAL A 150 -30.57 9.88 -6.95
N HIS A 151 -31.15 9.62 -5.78
CA HIS A 151 -30.92 10.38 -4.55
C HIS A 151 -29.44 10.33 -4.13
N TRP A 152 -28.84 9.14 -4.15
CA TRP A 152 -27.43 8.94 -3.79
C TRP A 152 -26.46 9.44 -4.88
N LEU A 153 -26.91 9.52 -6.14
CA LEU A 153 -26.10 10.07 -7.23
C LEU A 153 -25.90 11.58 -7.10
N LEU A 154 -26.90 12.30 -6.55
CA LEU A 154 -26.83 13.75 -6.35
C LEU A 154 -26.00 14.16 -5.12
N GLU A 155 -25.80 13.25 -4.17
CA GLU A 155 -24.90 13.45 -3.03
C GLU A 155 -23.45 13.02 -3.31
N GLU A 156 -23.20 12.31 -4.42
CA GLU A 156 -21.83 11.99 -4.82
C GLU A 156 -21.12 13.28 -5.26
N PRO A 157 -19.90 13.55 -4.74
CA PRO A 157 -19.10 14.67 -5.24
C PRO A 157 -18.92 14.50 -6.75
N LEU A 158 -19.34 15.50 -7.52
CA LEU A 158 -19.28 15.55 -8.98
C LEU A 158 -17.82 15.61 -9.45
N VAL A 159 -17.08 14.52 -9.29
CA VAL A 159 -15.70 14.39 -9.79
C VAL A 159 -15.69 13.71 -11.17
N TYR A 160 -16.85 13.27 -11.66
CA TYR A 160 -17.06 13.00 -13.08
C TYR A 160 -17.55 14.28 -13.73
N GLY A 161 -16.61 15.09 -14.23
CA GLY A 161 -16.94 16.12 -15.21
C GLY A 161 -17.58 15.46 -16.42
N GLY A 162 -18.76 15.96 -16.81
CA GLY A 162 -19.29 15.76 -18.15
C GLY A 162 -18.46 16.50 -19.20
#